data_AF-A0AA94EF44-F1
#
_entry.id   AF-A0AA94EF44-F1
#
_cell.length_a   1.000
_cell.length_b   1.000
_cell.length_c   1.000
_cell.angle_alpha   90.00
_cell.angle_beta   90.00
_cell.angle_gamma   90.00
#
_symmetry.space_group_name_H-M   'P 1'
#
loop_
_entity.id
_entity.type
_entity.pdbx_description
1 polymer ?
#
loop_
_entity_poly.entity_id
_entity_poly.type
_entity_poly.pdbx_seq_one_letter_code
_entity_poly.pdbx_strand_id
1 'polypeptide(L)'
;MSCAIVENHRFHQMFHAASGKLQQGQLDNALRLLTKARASALAASDDEVLGANAQQNYVTASLIIMGVQFRLQHHADTLSTYHALFKQLAHWLEQADSDDNLKRLRGFQALAEKACRHLHLERFREETRYASSTK
;
A
#
# COMPACT_ATOMS: atom_id res chain seq x y z
N MET A 1 -12.32 21.21 -0.71
CA MET A 1 -11.10 21.63 -1.44
C MET A 1 -9.88 21.92 -0.56
N SER A 2 -9.90 22.85 0.43
CA SER A 2 -8.72 23.15 1.28
C SER A 2 -8.11 21.91 1.99
N CYS A 3 -8.96 20.97 2.41
CA CYS A 3 -8.53 19.74 3.09
C CYS A 3 -7.70 18.81 2.19
N ALA A 4 -8.13 18.55 0.95
CA ALA A 4 -7.49 17.58 0.06
C ALA A 4 -6.08 18.01 -0.39
N ILE A 5 -5.87 19.31 -0.61
CA ILE A 5 -4.53 19.86 -0.94
C ILE A 5 -3.56 19.64 0.23
N VAL A 6 -4.02 19.93 1.45
CA VAL A 6 -3.23 19.74 2.67
C VAL A 6 -2.91 18.26 2.87
N GLU A 7 -3.88 17.37 2.70
CA GLU A 7 -3.68 15.92 2.84
C GLU A 7 -2.76 15.35 1.75
N ASN A 8 -2.87 15.82 0.51
CA ASN A 8 -1.96 15.42 -0.56
C ASN A 8 -0.53 15.91 -0.28
N HIS A 9 -0.36 17.13 0.23
CA HIS A 9 0.95 17.63 0.63
C HIS A 9 1.54 16.80 1.79
N ARG A 10 0.72 16.49 2.80
CA ARG A 10 1.09 15.62 3.93
C ARG A 10 1.51 14.23 3.47
N PHE A 11 0.79 13.66 2.50
CA PHE A 11 1.20 12.39 1.87
C PHE A 11 2.63 12.50 1.35
N HIS A 12 2.93 13.47 0.49
CA HIS A 12 4.25 13.57 -0.13
C HIS A 12 5.37 13.82 0.88
N GLN A 13 5.14 14.66 1.89
CA GLN A 13 6.10 14.89 2.97
C GLN A 13 6.41 13.59 3.73
N MET A 14 5.37 12.86 4.16
CA MET A 14 5.53 11.64 4.94
C MET A 14 6.08 10.48 4.12
N PHE A 15 5.66 10.36 2.87
CA PHE A 15 6.16 9.36 1.94
C PHE A 15 7.65 9.57 1.64
N HIS A 16 8.06 10.81 1.35
CA HIS A 16 9.49 11.15 1.16
C HIS A 16 10.32 10.83 2.40
N ALA A 17 9.84 11.22 3.59
CA ALA A 17 10.53 10.90 4.84
C ALA A 17 10.62 9.38 5.08
N ALA A 18 9.56 8.63 4.75
CA ALA A 18 9.57 7.17 4.84
C ALA A 18 10.58 6.53 3.90
N SER A 19 10.69 7.02 2.66
CA SER A 19 11.70 6.56 1.71
C SER A 19 13.12 6.74 2.25
N GLY A 20 13.41 7.87 2.88
CA GLY A 20 14.70 8.08 3.56
C GLY A 20 14.95 7.07 4.68
N LYS A 21 13.90 6.68 5.43
CA LYS A 21 14.01 5.66 6.48
C LYS A 21 14.22 4.25 5.92
N LEU A 22 13.59 3.92 4.80
CA LEU A 22 13.82 2.66 4.08
C LEU A 22 15.27 2.54 3.61
N GLN A 23 15.84 3.60 3.04
CA GLN A 23 17.24 3.62 2.60
C GLN A 23 18.22 3.43 3.75
N GLN A 24 17.86 3.87 4.96
CA GLN A 24 18.63 3.70 6.18
C GLN A 24 18.40 2.33 6.87
N GLY A 25 17.57 1.45 6.31
CA GLY A 25 17.19 0.19 6.95
C GLY A 25 16.29 0.33 8.19
N GLN A 26 15.76 1.52 8.46
CA GLN A 26 14.93 1.81 9.64
C GLN A 26 13.46 1.43 9.36
N LEU A 27 13.19 0.12 9.28
CA LEU A 27 11.92 -0.42 8.80
C LEU A 27 10.71 -0.01 9.65
N ASP A 28 10.79 -0.05 10.99
CA ASP A 28 9.68 0.39 11.86
C ASP A 28 9.33 1.87 11.69
N ASN A 29 10.36 2.72 11.58
CA ASN A 29 10.17 4.14 11.35
C ASN A 29 9.56 4.42 9.99
N ALA A 30 10.01 3.70 8.95
CA ALA A 30 9.43 3.75 7.63
C ALA A 30 7.96 3.32 7.65
N LEU A 31 7.65 2.19 8.30
CA LEU A 31 6.29 1.67 8.43
C LEU A 31 5.36 2.70 9.06
N ARG A 32 5.76 3.30 10.20
CA ARG A 32 4.99 4.35 10.88
C ARG A 32 4.68 5.54 9.97
N LEU A 33 5.65 6.01 9.19
CA LEU A 33 5.48 7.14 8.27
C LEU A 33 4.61 6.76 7.07
N LEU A 34 4.81 5.57 6.49
CA LEU A 34 3.99 5.08 5.40
C LEU A 34 2.52 4.92 5.80
N THR A 35 2.24 4.43 7.02
CA THR A 35 0.86 4.30 7.51
C THR A 35 0.16 5.66 7.57
N LYS A 36 0.87 6.70 8.03
CA LYS A 36 0.32 8.06 8.05
C LYS A 36 0.16 8.65 6.65
N ALA A 37 1.13 8.42 5.77
CA ALA A 37 1.03 8.81 4.36
C ALA A 37 -0.20 8.16 3.72
N ARG A 38 -0.37 6.84 3.87
CA ARG A 38 -1.55 6.11 3.38
C ARG A 38 -2.86 6.72 3.88
N ALA A 39 -2.95 7.08 5.15
CA ALA A 39 -4.15 7.71 5.70
C ALA A 39 -4.42 9.09 5.06
N SER A 40 -3.38 9.89 4.81
CA SER A 40 -3.51 11.18 4.14
C SER A 40 -3.95 11.02 2.68
N ALA A 41 -3.41 10.02 1.98
CA ALA A 41 -3.83 9.68 0.62
C ALA A 41 -5.29 9.23 0.56
N LEU A 42 -5.76 8.44 1.53
CA LEU A 42 -7.18 8.06 1.62
C LEU A 42 -8.07 9.28 1.86
N ALA A 43 -7.67 10.20 2.74
CA ALA A 43 -8.44 11.41 3.02
C ALA A 43 -8.59 12.34 1.81
N ALA A 44 -7.69 12.25 0.82
CA ALA A 44 -7.74 13.01 -0.42
C ALA A 44 -8.35 12.23 -1.60
N SER A 45 -8.74 10.95 -1.43
CA SER A 45 -9.12 10.07 -2.56
C SER A 45 -10.43 10.43 -3.25
N ASP A 46 -11.27 11.19 -2.57
CA ASP A 46 -12.63 11.53 -3.02
C ASP A 46 -12.70 12.97 -3.55
N ASP A 47 -11.56 13.66 -3.65
CA ASP A 47 -11.49 15.00 -4.24
C ASP A 47 -11.60 14.92 -5.77
N GLU A 48 -12.38 15.81 -6.38
CA GLU A 48 -12.68 15.80 -7.82
C GLU A 48 -11.43 15.94 -8.70
N VAL A 49 -10.39 16.63 -8.22
CA VAL A 49 -9.18 16.91 -9.00
C VAL A 49 -8.03 16.00 -8.56
N LEU A 50 -7.85 15.84 -7.25
CA LEU A 50 -6.72 15.09 -6.69
C LEU A 50 -7.02 13.62 -6.47
N GLY A 51 -8.29 13.21 -6.49
CA GLY A 51 -8.74 11.88 -6.08
C GLY A 51 -8.05 10.75 -6.81
N ALA A 52 -7.95 10.82 -8.14
CA ALA A 52 -7.25 9.80 -8.94
C ALA A 52 -5.79 9.58 -8.51
N ASN A 53 -5.06 10.66 -8.26
CA ASN A 53 -3.67 10.59 -7.81
C ASN A 53 -3.58 10.11 -6.37
N ALA A 54 -4.50 10.55 -5.51
CA ALA A 54 -4.60 10.14 -4.13
C ALA A 54 -4.92 8.64 -3.98
N GLN A 55 -5.78 8.08 -4.84
CA GLN A 55 -6.04 6.64 -4.94
C GLN A 55 -4.78 5.86 -5.31
N GLN A 56 -4.02 6.32 -6.32
CA GLN A 56 -2.74 5.73 -6.68
C GLN A 56 -1.74 5.77 -5.52
N ASN A 57 -1.67 6.90 -4.83
CA ASN A 57 -0.81 7.10 -3.66
C ASN A 57 -1.16 6.14 -2.52
N TYR A 58 -2.46 5.94 -2.25
CA TYR A 58 -2.96 4.99 -1.26
C TYR A 58 -2.55 3.55 -1.61
N VAL A 59 -2.75 3.13 -2.87
CA VAL A 59 -2.37 1.80 -3.36
C VAL A 59 -0.86 1.62 -3.21
N THR A 60 -0.07 2.58 -3.69
CA THR A 60 1.40 2.54 -3.63
C THR A 60 1.91 2.41 -2.20
N ALA A 61 1.42 3.25 -1.28
CA ALA A 61 1.81 3.17 0.13
C ALA A 61 1.41 1.83 0.76
N SER A 62 0.23 1.29 0.44
CA SER A 62 -0.24 -0.01 0.94
C SER A 62 0.66 -1.16 0.50
N LEU A 63 1.07 -1.17 -0.77
CA LEU A 63 1.98 -2.21 -1.30
C LEU A 63 3.35 -2.17 -0.61
N ILE A 64 3.90 -0.97 -0.38
CA ILE A 64 5.17 -0.82 0.32
C ILE A 64 5.03 -1.24 1.79
N ILE A 65 3.94 -0.85 2.47
CA ILE A 65 3.63 -1.27 3.85
C ILE A 65 3.64 -2.80 3.95
N MET A 66 2.96 -3.50 3.03
CA MET A 66 2.96 -4.97 3.01
C MET A 66 4.37 -5.55 2.89
N GLY A 67 5.20 -5.00 2.00
CA GLY A 67 6.60 -5.44 1.85
C GLY A 67 7.44 -5.20 3.11
N VAL A 68 7.24 -4.08 3.80
CA VAL A 68 7.95 -3.76 5.04
C VAL A 68 7.50 -4.66 6.19
N GLN A 69 6.17 -4.83 6.37
CA GLN A 69 5.60 -5.74 7.36
C GLN A 69 6.07 -7.17 7.15
N PHE A 70 6.14 -7.63 5.90
CA PHE A 70 6.66 -8.95 5.56
C PHE A 70 8.12 -9.12 5.99
N ARG A 71 8.99 -8.14 5.70
CA ARG A 71 10.40 -8.16 6.11
C ARG A 71 10.60 -8.14 7.63
N LEU A 72 9.68 -7.50 8.35
CA LEU A 72 9.63 -7.50 9.82
C LEU A 72 8.97 -8.78 10.39
N GLN A 73 8.56 -9.73 9.54
CA GLN A 73 7.84 -10.94 9.93
C GLN A 73 6.46 -10.69 10.58
N HIS A 74 5.87 -9.51 10.34
CA HIS A 74 4.52 -9.15 10.79
C HIS A 74 3.47 -9.69 9.79
N HIS A 75 3.37 -11.02 9.67
CA HIS A 75 2.54 -11.66 8.64
C HIS A 75 1.03 -11.40 8.82
N ALA A 76 0.55 -11.36 10.07
CA ALA A 76 -0.85 -11.01 10.37
C ALA A 76 -1.20 -9.58 9.92
N ASP A 77 -0.30 -8.62 10.17
CA ASP A 77 -0.48 -7.23 9.75
C ASP A 77 -0.41 -7.08 8.22
N THR A 78 0.44 -7.88 7.57
CA THR A 78 0.53 -7.94 6.11
C THR A 78 -0.79 -8.39 5.49
N LEU A 79 -1.40 -9.44 6.05
CA LEU A 79 -2.73 -9.92 5.64
C LEU A 79 -3.81 -8.88 5.92
N SER A 80 -3.78 -8.21 7.08
CA SER A 80 -4.74 -7.15 7.40
C SER A 80 -4.66 -5.98 6.41
N THR A 81 -3.44 -5.55 6.07
CA THR A 81 -3.21 -4.50 5.06
C THR A 81 -3.71 -4.90 3.67
N TYR A 82 -3.48 -6.15 3.28
CA TYR A 82 -4.00 -6.70 2.04
C TYR A 82 -5.54 -6.61 1.99
N HIS A 83 -6.23 -7.10 3.02
CA HIS A 83 -7.70 -7.05 3.07
C HIS A 83 -8.23 -5.61 3.03
N ALA A 84 -7.61 -4.68 3.76
CA ALA A 84 -7.99 -3.27 3.75
C ALA A 84 -7.81 -2.63 2.36
N LEU A 85 -6.74 -2.97 1.64
CA LEU A 85 -6.51 -2.47 0.28
C LEU A 85 -7.59 -2.97 -0.68
N PHE A 86 -7.92 -4.26 -0.67
CA PHE A 86 -8.95 -4.82 -1.56
C PHE A 86 -10.34 -4.31 -1.23
N LYS A 87 -10.67 -4.15 0.05
CA LYS A 87 -11.94 -3.55 0.46
C LYS A 87 -12.07 -2.12 -0.07
N GLN A 88 -11.00 -1.32 0.02
CA GLN A 88 -11.01 0.05 -0.50
C GLN A 88 -11.10 0.10 -2.03
N LEU A 89 -10.37 -0.78 -2.73
CA LEU A 89 -10.45 -0.87 -4.19
C LEU A 89 -11.84 -1.30 -4.67
N ALA A 90 -12.47 -2.25 -3.99
CA ALA A 90 -13.84 -2.66 -4.28
C ALA A 90 -14.82 -1.48 -4.11
N HIS A 91 -14.67 -0.72 -3.03
CA HIS A 91 -15.48 0.48 -2.80
C HIS A 91 -15.34 1.52 -3.92
N TRP A 92 -14.12 1.85 -4.34
CA TRP A 92 -13.92 2.79 -5.46
C TRP A 92 -14.41 2.24 -6.80
N LEU A 93 -14.33 0.92 -7.03
CA LEU A 93 -14.86 0.29 -8.23
C LEU A 93 -16.39 0.38 -8.31
N GLU A 94 -17.09 0.30 -7.17
CA GLU A 94 -18.55 0.48 -7.11
C GLU A 94 -18.98 1.92 -7.40
N GLN A 95 -18.11 2.90 -7.10
CA GLN A 95 -18.37 4.33 -7.30
C GLN A 95 -17.87 4.86 -8.65
N ALA A 96 -17.05 4.11 -9.37
CA ALA A 96 -16.44 4.57 -10.61
C ALA A 96 -17.49 4.72 -11.72
N ASP A 97 -17.60 5.95 -12.23
CA ASP A 97 -18.56 6.39 -13.24
C ASP A 97 -17.97 6.48 -14.66
N SER A 98 -16.65 6.30 -14.78
CA SER A 98 -15.90 6.39 -16.03
C SER A 98 -15.14 5.11 -16.32
N ASP A 99 -15.20 4.66 -17.58
CA ASP A 99 -14.44 3.51 -18.10
C ASP A 99 -12.93 3.62 -17.85
N ASP A 100 -12.37 4.83 -17.94
CA ASP A 100 -10.94 5.04 -17.72
C ASP A 100 -10.58 4.88 -16.23
N ASN A 101 -11.47 5.34 -15.34
CA ASN A 101 -11.29 5.15 -13.90
C ASN A 101 -11.45 3.67 -13.52
N LEU A 102 -12.43 2.98 -14.10
CA LEU A 102 -12.62 1.54 -13.93
C LEU A 102 -11.37 0.75 -14.37
N LYS A 103 -10.83 1.03 -15.56
CA LYS A 103 -9.59 0.38 -16.04
C LYS A 103 -8.42 0.62 -15.10
N ARG A 104 -8.27 1.85 -14.61
CA ARG A 104 -7.20 2.20 -13.66
C ARG A 104 -7.33 1.42 -12.35
N LEU A 105 -8.51 1.41 -11.75
CA LEU A 105 -8.78 0.72 -10.48
C LEU A 105 -8.61 -0.80 -10.63
N ARG A 106 -9.04 -1.39 -11.75
CA ARG A 106 -8.78 -2.81 -12.06
C ARG A 106 -7.29 -3.10 -12.24
N GLY A 107 -6.55 -2.17 -12.83
CA GLY A 107 -5.08 -2.23 -12.89
C GLY A 107 -4.45 -2.25 -11.50
N PHE A 108 -4.92 -1.41 -10.58
CA PHE A 108 -4.47 -1.41 -9.19
C PHE A 108 -4.81 -2.71 -8.46
N GLN A 109 -6.00 -3.27 -8.69
CA GLN A 109 -6.39 -4.58 -8.16
C GLN A 109 -5.43 -5.67 -8.64
N ALA A 110 -5.17 -5.76 -9.94
CA ALA A 110 -4.25 -6.74 -10.50
C ALA A 110 -2.82 -6.60 -9.95
N LEU A 111 -2.35 -5.36 -9.75
CA LEU A 111 -1.06 -5.08 -9.13
C LEU A 111 -1.01 -5.59 -7.69
N ALA A 112 -2.07 -5.37 -6.91
CA ALA A 112 -2.18 -5.83 -5.53
C ALA A 112 -2.24 -7.36 -5.42
N GLU A 113 -2.96 -8.04 -6.31
CA GLU A 113 -3.00 -9.50 -6.39
C GLU A 113 -1.62 -10.08 -6.70
N LYS A 114 -0.90 -9.46 -7.65
CA LYS A 114 0.47 -9.86 -8.00
C LYS A 114 1.42 -9.68 -6.83
N ALA A 115 1.34 -8.56 -6.11
CA ALA A 115 2.17 -8.31 -4.94
C ALA A 115 1.90 -9.32 -3.82
N CYS A 116 0.63 -9.64 -3.56
CA CYS A 116 0.26 -10.65 -2.57
C CYS A 116 0.81 -12.03 -2.93
N ARG A 117 0.64 -12.45 -4.19
CA ARG A 117 1.20 -13.72 -4.68
C ARG A 117 2.72 -13.78 -4.52
N HIS A 118 3.41 -12.68 -4.81
CA HIS A 118 4.86 -12.59 -4.65
C HIS A 118 5.28 -12.81 -3.19
N LEU A 119 4.66 -12.10 -2.24
CA LEU A 119 4.96 -12.26 -0.80
C LEU A 119 4.66 -13.68 -0.30
N HIS A 120 3.57 -14.30 -0.76
CA HIS A 120 3.24 -15.67 -0.40
C HIS A 120 4.30 -16.68 -0.90
N LEU A 121 4.77 -16.52 -2.15
CA LEU A 121 5.84 -17.36 -2.70
C LEU A 121 7.18 -17.16 -1.98
N GLU A 122 7.52 -15.92 -1.60
CA GLU A 122 8.71 -15.65 -0.79
C GLU A 122 8.63 -16.35 0.57
N ARG A 123 7.46 -16.31 1.23
CA ARG A 123 7.26 -17.02 2.50
C ARG A 123 7.46 -18.52 2.35
N PHE A 124 6.86 -19.11 1.34
CA PHE A 124 7.01 -20.54 1.05
C PHE A 124 8.49 -20.92 0.82
N ARG A 125 9.25 -20.06 0.12
CA ARG A 125 10.69 -20.26 -0.10
C ARG A 125 11.49 -20.19 1.20
N GLU A 126 11.19 -19.24 2.08
CA GLU A 126 11.82 -19.14 3.40
C GLU A 126 11.58 -20.42 4.21
N GLU A 127 10.32 -20.87 4.30
CA GLU A 127 9.94 -22.08 5.06
C GLU A 127 10.61 -23.34 4.50
N THR A 128 10.68 -23.47 3.17
CA THR A 128 11.36 -24.61 2.53
C THR A 128 12.86 -24.62 2.82
N ARG A 129 13.52 -23.45 2.77
CA ARG A 129 14.95 -23.31 3.12
C ARG A 129 15.21 -23.70 4.57
N TYR A 130 14.39 -23.21 5.51
CA TYR A 130 14.51 -23.58 6.92
C TYR A 130 14.36 -25.09 7.12
N ALA A 131 13.34 -25.72 6.53
CA ALA A 131 13.12 -27.17 6.63
C ALA A 131 14.28 -28.01 6.07
N SER A 132 14.96 -27.52 5.02
CA SER A 132 16.12 -28.19 4.43
C SER A 132 17.43 -28.00 5.22
N SER A 133 17.55 -26.93 6.00
CA SER A 133 18.75 -26.64 6.81
C SER A 133 18.77 -27.37 8.16
N THR A 134 17.62 -27.86 8.63
CA THR A 134 17.46 -28.59 9.90
C THR A 134 17.52 -30.12 9.75
N LYS A 135 17.95 -30.63 8.60
CA LYS A 135 18.24 -32.05 8.34
C LYS A 135 19.74 -32.24 8.20
#